data_AF-A0A2E9XDV4-F1
#
_entry.id   AF-A0A2E9XDV4-F1
#
_cell.length_a   1.000
_cell.length_b   1.000
_cell.length_c   1.000
_cell.angle_alpha   90.00
_cell.angle_beta   90.00
_cell.angle_gamma   90.00
#
_symmetry.space_group_name_H-M   'P 1'
#
loop_
_entity.id
_entity.type
_entity.pdbx_description
1 polymer ?
#
loop_
_entity_poly.entity_id
_entity_poly.type
_entity_poly.pdbx_seq_one_letter_code
_entity_poly.pdbx_strand_id
1 'polypeptide(L)'
;MNVLSAVAFWIVVLSPFAFNLAAFLDITRTPSWVWALTGRERVLWMSVIGGTSFLYIIGSLVACFYFATAGRELRRAARGNFRDFTGD
;
A
#
# COMPACT_ATOMS: atom_id res chain seq x y z
N MET A 1 2.36 19.65 7.89
CA MET A 1 2.91 18.29 7.68
C MET A 1 4.41 18.49 7.57
N ASN A 2 5.16 18.12 8.59
CA ASN A 2 6.61 18.32 8.58
C ASN A 2 7.21 17.36 7.54
N VAL A 3 8.24 17.79 6.79
CA VAL A 3 8.84 16.99 5.70
C VAL A 3 9.23 15.59 6.20
N LEU A 4 9.74 15.49 7.44
CA LEU A 4 10.00 14.24 8.16
C LEU A 4 8.81 13.27 8.20
N SER A 5 7.60 13.77 8.50
CA SER A 5 6.38 12.94 8.53
C SER A 5 5.97 12.45 7.14
N ALA A 6 6.19 13.25 6.10
CA ALA A 6 5.92 12.83 4.73
C ALA A 6 6.93 11.78 4.26
N VAL A 7 8.21 11.94 4.58
CA VAL A 7 9.26 10.96 4.27
C VAL A 7 9.00 9.63 4.97
N ALA A 8 8.69 9.65 6.27
CA ALA A 8 8.36 8.45 7.02
C ALA A 8 7.16 7.70 6.43
N PHE A 9 6.11 8.43 6.02
CA PHE A 9 4.95 7.85 5.36
C PHE A 9 5.33 7.16 4.05
N TRP A 10 6.11 7.81 3.19
CA TRP A 10 6.55 7.22 1.92
C TRP A 10 7.44 6.00 2.11
N ILE A 11 8.33 5.99 3.12
CA ILE A 11 9.14 4.81 3.44
C ILE A 11 8.24 3.62 3.81
N VAL A 12 7.23 3.85 4.66
CA VAL A 12 6.29 2.79 5.08
C VAL A 12 5.45 2.29 3.90
N VAL A 13 5.06 3.16 2.98
CA VAL A 13 4.29 2.79 1.77
C VAL A 13 5.16 2.03 0.76
N LEU A 14 6.41 2.45 0.56
CA LEU A 14 7.30 1.87 -0.44
C LEU A 14 7.96 0.57 0.03
N SER A 15 8.19 0.41 1.34
CA SER A 15 8.84 -0.77 1.91
C SER A 15 8.17 -2.11 1.52
N PRO A 16 6.87 -2.32 1.75
CA PRO A 16 6.20 -3.56 1.36
C PRO A 16 6.15 -3.76 -0.15
N PHE A 17 6.16 -2.68 -0.95
CA PHE A 17 6.27 -2.81 -2.41
C PHE A 17 7.64 -3.37 -2.83
N ALA A 18 8.73 -2.88 -2.21
CA ALA A 18 10.08 -3.39 -2.45
C ALA A 18 10.22 -4.87 -2.02
N PHE A 19 9.64 -5.24 -0.88
CA PHE A 19 9.64 -6.63 -0.41
C PHE A 19 8.83 -7.55 -1.33
N ASN A 20 7.65 -7.12 -1.80
CA ASN A 20 6.86 -7.90 -2.76
C ASN A 20 7.61 -8.10 -4.09
N LEU A 21 8.27 -7.06 -4.61
CA LEU A 21 9.06 -7.16 -5.82
C LEU A 21 10.25 -8.12 -5.65
N ALA A 22 10.96 -8.04 -4.52
CA ALA A 22 12.05 -8.94 -4.21
C ALA A 22 11.58 -10.40 -4.11
N ALA A 23 10.46 -10.65 -3.43
CA ALA A 23 9.86 -11.98 -3.32
C ALA A 23 9.38 -12.52 -4.69
N PHE A 24 8.80 -11.67 -5.54
CA PHE A 24 8.39 -12.06 -6.87
C PHE A 24 9.59 -12.42 -7.76
N LEU A 25 10.67 -11.64 -7.67
CA LEU A 25 11.93 -11.92 -8.36
C LEU A 25 12.56 -13.23 -7.85
N ASP A 26 12.49 -13.49 -6.55
CA ASP A 26 12.99 -14.74 -5.97
C ASP A 26 12.23 -15.97 -6.51
N ILE A 27 10.90 -15.89 -6.58
CA ILE A 27 10.06 -16.98 -7.10
C ILE A 27 10.26 -17.19 -8.61
N THR A 28 10.51 -16.13 -9.37
CA THR A 28 10.79 -16.23 -10.81
C THR A 28 12.18 -16.81 -11.08
N ARG A 29 13.18 -16.47 -10.27
CA ARG A 29 14.55 -17.01 -10.34
C ARG A 29 14.65 -18.46 -9.87
N THR A 30 13.80 -18.88 -8.94
CA THR A 30 13.84 -20.24 -8.40
C THR A 30 13.29 -21.25 -9.43
N PRO A 31 14.09 -22.23 -9.87
CA PRO A 31 13.69 -23.18 -10.92
C PRO A 31 12.60 -24.14 -10.43
N SER A 32 11.75 -24.60 -11.36
CA SER A 32 10.53 -25.38 -11.06
C SER A 32 10.77 -26.71 -10.35
N TRP A 33 11.93 -27.34 -10.56
CA TRP A 33 12.29 -28.60 -9.91
C TRP A 33 12.48 -28.44 -8.38
N VAL A 34 12.94 -27.27 -7.93
CA VAL A 34 13.08 -26.96 -6.49
C VAL A 34 11.71 -26.93 -5.82
N TRP A 35 10.74 -26.29 -6.47
CA TRP A 35 9.35 -26.22 -6.00
C TRP A 35 8.68 -27.60 -5.95
N ALA A 36 8.93 -28.44 -6.96
CA ALA A 36 8.44 -29.81 -7.00
C ALA A 36 9.00 -30.67 -5.84
N LEU A 37 10.30 -30.53 -5.52
CA LEU A 37 10.94 -31.24 -4.41
C LEU A 37 10.43 -30.80 -3.03
N THR A 38 10.01 -29.54 -2.87
CA THR A 38 9.45 -29.04 -1.60
C THR A 38 7.96 -29.35 -1.44
N GLY A 39 7.32 -29.95 -2.44
CA GLY A 39 5.88 -30.19 -2.45
C GLY A 39 5.05 -28.91 -2.39
N ARG A 40 5.62 -27.77 -2.78
CA ARG A 40 4.95 -26.46 -2.73
C ARG A 40 4.59 -26.00 -4.13
N GLU A 41 3.35 -25.56 -4.30
CA GLU A 41 2.90 -25.00 -5.57
C GLU A 41 3.44 -23.58 -5.79
N ARG A 42 4.36 -23.45 -6.74
CA ARG A 42 4.93 -22.16 -7.18
C ARG A 42 3.82 -21.15 -7.55
N VAL A 43 2.77 -21.63 -8.20
CA VAL A 43 1.63 -20.81 -8.65
C VAL A 43 0.87 -20.20 -7.47
N LEU A 44 0.71 -20.96 -6.38
CA LEU A 44 0.04 -20.51 -5.17
C LEU A 44 0.84 -19.38 -4.49
N TRP A 45 2.17 -19.50 -4.43
CA TRP A 45 3.01 -18.43 -3.88
C TRP A 45 3.05 -17.19 -4.78
N MET A 46 3.08 -17.37 -6.11
CA MET A 46 2.97 -16.25 -7.05
C MET A 46 1.63 -15.52 -6.91
N SER A 47 0.52 -16.25 -6.75
CA SER A 47 -0.81 -15.65 -6.63
C SER A 47 -1.00 -14.93 -5.30
N VAL A 48 -0.45 -15.45 -4.19
CA VAL A 48 -0.48 -14.79 -2.89
C VAL A 48 0.31 -13.48 -2.92
N ILE A 49 1.54 -13.48 -3.44
CA ILE A 49 2.37 -12.27 -3.52
C ILE A 49 1.80 -11.25 -4.52
N GLY A 50 1.33 -11.72 -5.68
CA GLY A 50 0.64 -10.87 -6.66
C GLY A 50 -0.64 -10.27 -6.11
N GLY A 51 -1.48 -11.07 -5.45
CA GLY A 51 -2.74 -10.63 -4.83
C GLY A 51 -2.52 -9.63 -3.71
N THR A 52 -1.53 -9.86 -2.85
CA THR A 52 -1.15 -8.93 -1.77
C THR A 52 -0.67 -7.59 -2.35
N SER A 53 0.11 -7.63 -3.43
CA SER A 53 0.56 -6.41 -4.13
C SER A 53 -0.61 -5.60 -4.68
N PHE A 54 -1.61 -6.27 -5.27
CA PHE A 54 -2.80 -5.61 -5.82
C PHE A 54 -3.66 -4.95 -4.72
N LEU A 55 -3.89 -5.67 -3.61
CA LEU A 55 -4.56 -5.12 -2.43
C LEU A 55 -3.85 -3.88 -1.88
N TYR A 56 -2.51 -3.87 -1.91
CA TYR A 56 -1.72 -2.75 -1.45
C TYR A 56 -1.90 -1.49 -2.31
N ILE A 57 -2.01 -1.66 -3.63
CA ILE A 57 -2.29 -0.55 -4.57
C ILE A 57 -3.68 0.05 -4.28
N ILE A 58 -4.69 -0.80 -4.12
CA ILE A 58 -6.06 -0.35 -3.78
C ILE A 58 -6.07 0.38 -2.44
N GLY A 59 -5.45 -0.19 -1.41
CA GLY A 59 -5.36 0.44 -0.10
C GLY A 59 -4.67 1.81 -0.13
N SER A 60 -3.62 1.94 -0.95
CA SER A 60 -2.91 3.20 -1.16
C SER A 60 -3.78 4.25 -1.86
N LEU A 61 -4.56 3.85 -2.87
CA LEU A 61 -5.50 4.74 -3.54
C LEU A 61 -6.61 5.23 -2.60
N VAL A 62 -7.19 4.33 -1.81
CA VAL A 62 -8.20 4.67 -0.81
C VAL A 62 -7.64 5.62 0.25
N ALA A 63 -6.42 5.38 0.74
CA ALA A 63 -5.76 6.27 1.67
C ALA A 63 -5.49 7.66 1.07
N CYS A 64 -5.00 7.73 -0.18
CA CYS A 64 -4.84 8.98 -0.90
C CYS A 64 -6.16 9.74 -1.05
N PHE A 65 -7.23 9.03 -1.42
CA PHE A 65 -8.57 9.61 -1.53
C PHE A 65 -9.04 10.18 -0.20
N TYR A 66 -8.92 9.40 0.89
CA TYR A 66 -9.25 9.86 2.24
C TYR A 66 -8.46 11.11 2.63
N PHE A 67 -7.15 11.13 2.41
CA PHE A 67 -6.34 12.30 2.75
C PHE A 67 -6.66 13.53 1.90
N ALA A 68 -7.12 13.33 0.66
CA ALA A 68 -7.50 14.41 -0.25
C ALA A 68 -8.88 15.01 0.07
N THR A 69 -9.84 14.21 0.52
CA THR A 69 -11.21 14.63 0.83
C THR A 69 -11.39 14.85 2.33
N ALA A 70 -11.78 13.80 3.06
CA ALA A 70 -12.11 13.82 4.48
C ALA A 70 -10.96 14.36 5.34
N GLY A 71 -9.72 13.96 5.04
CA GLY A 71 -8.53 14.40 5.75
C GLY A 71 -8.23 15.89 5.59
N ARG A 72 -8.70 16.55 4.52
CA ARG A 72 -8.61 18.01 4.37
C ARG A 72 -9.72 18.71 5.15
N GLU A 73 -10.94 18.22 5.05
CA GLU A 73 -12.11 18.76 5.74
C GLU A 73 -11.96 18.69 7.27
N LEU A 74 -11.57 17.53 7.80
CA LEU A 74 -11.27 17.33 9.22
C LEU A 74 -10.17 18.26 9.71
N ARG A 75 -9.12 18.49 8.90
CA ARG A 75 -8.02 19.41 9.24
C ARG A 75 -8.41 20.89 9.14
N ARG A 76 -9.47 21.23 8.40
CA ARG A 76 -10.06 22.58 8.35
C ARG A 76 -10.99 22.81 9.54
N ALA A 77 -11.85 21.84 9.84
CA ALA A 77 -12.72 21.85 11.02
C ALA A 77 -11.91 21.91 12.32
N ALA A 78 -10.83 21.14 12.44
CA ALA A 78 -9.93 21.17 13.60
C ALA A 78 -9.21 22.53 13.81
N ARG A 79 -9.17 23.40 12.79
CA ARG A 79 -8.64 24.77 12.91
C ARG A 79 -9.71 25.82 13.21
N GLY A 80 -10.93 25.40 13.50
CA GLY A 80 -12.05 26.30 13.85
C GLY A 80 -12.65 27.04 12.64
N ASN A 81 -12.34 26.64 11.41
CA ASN A 81 -12.91 27.27 10.22
C ASN A 81 -14.18 26.52 9.79
N PHE A 82 -15.32 26.90 10.37
CA PHE A 82 -16.64 26.28 10.12
C PHE A 82 -17.42 26.93 8.97
N ARG A 83 -16.80 27.81 8.18
CA ARG A 83 -17.50 28.70 7.23
C ARG A 83 -18.33 28.02 6.14
N ASP A 84 -18.11 26.72 5.88
CA ASP A 84 -18.87 25.94 4.88
C ASP A 84 -19.83 24.90 5.50
N PHE A 85 -19.92 24.77 6.84
CA PHE A 85 -20.85 23.81 7.47
C PHE A 85 -22.24 24.40 7.76
N THR A 86 -22.46 25.69 7.45
CA THR A 86 -23.71 26.42 7.74
C THR A 86 -24.46 26.84 6.47
N GLY A 87 -24.50 26.00 5.43
CA GLY A 87 -25.27 26.30 4.22
C GLY A 87 -25.77 25.04 3.52
N ASP A 88 -27.04 24.74 3.80
CA ASP A 88 -28.02 23.90 3.08
C ASP A 88 -27.74 22.41 2.81
#